data_AF-A0AAU9JB89-F1
#
_entry.id   AF-A0AAU9JB89-F1
#
_cell.length_a   1.000
_cell.length_b   1.000
_cell.length_c   1.000
_cell.angle_alpha   90.00
_cell.angle_beta   90.00
_cell.angle_gamma   90.00
#
_symmetry.space_group_name_H-M   'P 1'
#
loop_
_entity.id
_entity.type
_entity.pdbx_description
1 polymer ?
#
loop_
_entity_poly.entity_id
_entity_poly.type
_entity_poly.pdbx_seq_one_letter_code
_entity_poly.pdbx_strand_id
1 'polypeptide(L)'
;MDRRRIDRKKTCPLLLRVFWKEEQEISPESLKNRGNELEQDEVRLYTWKDATFREIADMLKEHIPGTRRKNAELNFYFIRPNLEGGLERKDIGTVNTIKRGEVDFMTLNQLRFVTGDYLGLTIKYTWNNLKDLYSV
;
A
#
# COMPACT_ATOMS: atom_id res chain seq x y z
N MET A 1 9.60 5.47 21.69
CA MET A 1 8.91 4.31 21.07
C MET A 1 9.96 3.45 20.40
N ASP A 2 9.89 2.14 20.62
CA ASP A 2 10.98 1.22 20.36
C ASP A 2 11.27 1.07 18.85
N ARG A 3 12.39 1.61 18.37
CA ARG A 3 12.92 1.45 17.00
C ARG A 3 13.65 0.11 16.84
N ARG A 4 13.31 -0.90 17.64
CA ARG A 4 13.97 -2.20 17.57
C ARG A 4 13.45 -2.97 16.37
N ARG A 5 14.41 -3.44 15.58
CA ARG A 5 14.18 -4.42 14.51
C ARG A 5 13.55 -5.67 15.12
N ILE A 6 12.54 -6.21 14.46
CA ILE A 6 11.81 -7.38 14.97
C ILE A 6 12.62 -8.64 14.61
N ASP A 7 12.78 -9.55 15.57
CA ASP A 7 13.31 -10.88 15.29
C ASP A 7 12.22 -11.71 14.57
N ARG A 8 12.25 -11.66 13.24
CA ARG A 8 11.27 -12.32 12.36
C ARG A 8 11.30 -13.85 12.47
N LYS A 9 12.35 -14.45 13.04
CA LYS A 9 12.41 -15.92 13.27
C LYS A 9 11.62 -16.35 14.51
N LYS A 10 11.48 -15.45 15.49
CA LYS A 10 10.81 -15.72 16.77
C LYS A 10 9.45 -15.07 16.90
N THR A 11 9.10 -14.20 15.95
CA THR A 11 7.86 -13.42 15.98
C THR A 11 6.96 -13.86 14.85
N CYS A 12 5.71 -14.23 15.15
CA CYS A 12 4.72 -14.54 14.13
C CYS A 12 4.42 -13.30 13.26
N PRO A 13 4.35 -13.41 11.93
CA PRO A 13 3.93 -12.31 11.07
C PRO A 13 2.47 -11.93 11.30
N LEU A 14 2.14 -10.67 11.03
CA LEU A 14 0.77 -10.18 10.92
C LEU A 14 0.26 -10.31 9.49
N LEU A 15 -1.06 -10.47 9.36
CA LEU A 15 -1.75 -10.37 8.08
C LEU A 15 -1.98 -8.89 7.74
N LEU A 16 -1.35 -8.43 6.68
CA LEU A 16 -1.56 -7.11 6.09
C LEU A 16 -2.49 -7.27 4.89
N ARG A 17 -3.65 -6.62 4.96
CA ARG A 17 -4.62 -6.57 3.87
C ARG A 17 -4.40 -5.31 3.06
N VAL A 18 -4.09 -5.49 1.77
CA VAL A 18 -3.84 -4.40 0.83
C VAL A 18 -4.94 -4.40 -0.21
N PHE A 19 -5.75 -3.35 -0.22
CA PHE A 19 -6.71 -3.11 -1.29
C PHE A 19 -6.05 -2.20 -2.32
N TRP A 20 -6.21 -2.51 -3.61
CA TRP A 20 -5.60 -1.71 -4.65
C TRP A 20 -6.54 -1.41 -5.81
N LYS A 21 -6.22 -0.32 -6.52
CA LYS A 21 -6.82 0.08 -7.79
C LYS A 21 -5.78 0.76 -8.69
N GLU A 22 -5.94 0.60 -9.99
CA GLU A 22 -5.21 1.39 -11.00
C GLU A 22 -5.98 2.68 -11.33
N GLU A 23 -5.27 3.80 -11.41
CA GLU A 23 -5.77 5.13 -11.81
C GLU A 23 -6.92 5.71 -10.95
N GLN A 24 -7.46 4.94 -10.00
CA GLN A 24 -8.58 5.30 -9.13
C GLN A 24 -8.21 5.11 -7.66
N GLU A 25 -8.75 5.99 -6.83
CA GLU A 25 -8.62 5.86 -5.39
C GLU A 25 -9.72 4.97 -4.80
N ILE A 26 -9.42 4.34 -3.67
CA ILE A 26 -10.38 3.51 -2.95
C ILE A 26 -11.13 4.39 -1.97
N SER A 27 -12.43 4.51 -2.15
CA SER A 27 -13.31 5.23 -1.22
C SER A 27 -13.43 4.45 0.10
N PRO A 28 -13.17 5.06 1.28
CA PRO A 28 -13.32 4.37 2.56
C PRO A 28 -14.69 3.71 2.77
N GLU A 29 -15.75 4.33 2.26
CA GLU A 29 -17.12 3.81 2.37
C GLU A 29 -17.32 2.48 1.65
N SER A 30 -16.60 2.26 0.55
CA SER A 30 -16.65 1.00 -0.20
C SER A 30 -16.15 -0.20 0.62
N LEU A 31 -15.36 0.06 1.67
CA LEU A 31 -14.83 -0.95 2.59
C LEU A 31 -15.65 -1.12 3.89
N LYS A 32 -16.71 -0.32 4.08
CA LYS A 32 -17.57 -0.43 5.29
C LYS A 32 -18.40 -1.72 5.31
N ASN A 33 -18.88 -2.15 4.14
CA ASN A 33 -19.74 -3.33 4.03
C ASN A 33 -18.89 -4.58 3.90
N ARG A 34 -18.79 -5.36 4.99
CA ARG A 34 -18.21 -6.72 4.97
C ARG A 34 -18.95 -7.56 3.91
N GLY A 35 -18.24 -7.93 2.84
CA GLY A 35 -18.82 -8.63 1.67
C GLY A 35 -18.59 -7.94 0.32
N ASN A 36 -18.46 -6.60 0.28
CA ASN A 36 -18.09 -5.87 -0.94
C ASN A 36 -16.59 -5.93 -1.25
N GLU A 37 -15.81 -6.55 -0.37
CA GLU A 37 -14.40 -6.86 -0.58
C GLU A 37 -14.17 -7.71 -1.85
N LEU A 38 -15.21 -8.39 -2.34
CA LEU A 38 -15.19 -9.17 -3.59
C LEU A 38 -15.15 -8.32 -4.86
N GLU A 39 -15.55 -7.05 -4.82
CA GLU A 39 -15.48 -6.13 -5.97
C GLU A 39 -14.15 -5.36 -6.04
N GLN A 40 -13.26 -5.55 -5.05
CA GLN A 40 -11.99 -4.86 -4.97
C GLN A 40 -10.84 -5.86 -5.08
N ASP A 41 -9.79 -5.47 -5.81
CA ASP A 41 -8.60 -6.28 -5.87
C ASP A 41 -7.87 -6.25 -4.50
N GLU A 42 -7.98 -7.33 -3.73
CA GLU A 42 -7.33 -7.51 -2.42
C GLU A 42 -6.08 -8.40 -2.55
N VAL A 43 -4.96 -7.94 -2.00
CA VAL A 43 -3.75 -8.74 -1.77
C VAL A 43 -3.51 -8.91 -0.27
N ARG A 44 -3.21 -10.15 0.15
CA ARG A 44 -2.95 -10.51 1.55
C ARG A 44 -1.49 -10.85 1.72
N LEU A 45 -0.79 -10.05 2.52
CA LEU A 45 0.65 -10.20 2.78
C LEU A 45 0.90 -10.62 4.22
N TYR A 46 1.80 -11.59 4.42
CA TYR A 46 2.31 -11.92 5.76
C TYR A 46 3.60 -11.16 5.99
N THR A 47 3.61 -10.25 6.97
CA THR A 47 4.77 -9.38 7.23
C THR A 47 4.88 -8.97 8.70
N TRP A 48 5.80 -8.09 9.05
CA TRP A 48 6.01 -7.61 10.42
C TRP A 48 5.90 -6.08 10.49
N LYS A 49 5.72 -5.53 11.69
CA LYS A 49 5.59 -4.07 11.87
C LYS A 49 6.85 -3.29 11.47
N ASP A 50 8.01 -3.94 11.40
CA ASP A 50 9.25 -3.31 10.94
C ASP A 50 9.44 -3.37 9.42
N ALA A 51 8.47 -3.92 8.67
CA ALA A 51 8.51 -3.93 7.22
C ALA A 51 8.42 -2.51 6.67
N THR A 52 9.28 -2.23 5.68
CA THR A 52 9.33 -0.94 5.00
C THR A 52 8.31 -0.89 3.86
N PHE A 53 7.89 0.31 3.44
CA PHE A 53 7.03 0.43 2.25
C PHE A 53 7.73 -0.03 0.97
N ARG A 54 9.07 0.00 0.93
CA ARG A 54 9.83 -0.65 -0.14
C ARG A 54 9.66 -2.17 -0.14
N GLU A 55 9.84 -2.81 1.01
CA GLU A 55 9.61 -4.26 1.15
C GLU A 55 8.17 -4.62 0.75
N ILE A 56 7.19 -3.82 1.18
CA ILE A 56 5.78 -4.01 0.83
C ILE A 56 5.55 -3.86 -0.68
N ALA A 57 6.09 -2.81 -1.30
CA ALA A 57 6.01 -2.58 -2.74
C ALA A 57 6.65 -3.74 -3.55
N ASP A 58 7.78 -4.27 -3.10
CA ASP A 58 8.45 -5.38 -3.76
C ASP A 58 7.65 -6.69 -3.64
N MET A 59 6.98 -6.96 -2.51
CA MET A 59 6.04 -8.09 -2.38
C MET A 59 4.79 -7.92 -3.28
N LEU A 60 4.28 -6.69 -3.41
CA LEU A 60 3.11 -6.40 -4.25
C LEU A 60 3.40 -6.61 -5.74
N LYS A 61 4.64 -6.43 -6.18
CA LYS A 61 5.04 -6.75 -7.56
C LYS A 61 4.82 -8.20 -7.93
N GLU A 62 4.90 -9.13 -6.98
CA GLU A 62 4.63 -10.54 -7.26
C GLU A 62 3.15 -10.80 -7.58
N HIS A 63 2.25 -9.97 -7.06
CA HIS A 63 0.81 -10.16 -7.12
C HIS A 63 0.09 -9.22 -8.10
N ILE A 64 0.61 -8.00 -8.31
CA ILE A 64 -0.05 -6.94 -9.08
C ILE A 64 0.84 -6.53 -10.27
N PRO A 65 0.55 -6.98 -11.50
CA PRO A 65 1.38 -6.70 -12.67
C PRO A 65 1.65 -5.21 -12.92
N GLY A 66 0.67 -4.34 -12.66
CA GLY A 66 0.77 -2.89 -12.85
C GLY A 66 1.90 -2.22 -12.09
N THR A 67 2.22 -2.72 -10.89
CA THR A 67 3.29 -2.20 -10.04
C THR A 67 4.71 -2.41 -10.60
N ARG A 68 4.87 -3.27 -11.63
CA ARG A 68 6.16 -3.53 -12.29
C ARG A 68 6.48 -2.52 -13.37
N ARG A 69 5.52 -1.71 -13.82
CA ARG A 69 5.75 -0.74 -14.90
C ARG A 69 6.74 0.33 -14.44
N LYS A 70 7.64 0.73 -15.33
CA LYS A 70 8.70 1.70 -15.02
C LYS A 70 8.15 3.06 -14.60
N ASN A 71 6.99 3.43 -15.14
CA ASN A 71 6.29 4.66 -14.84
C ASN A 71 5.21 4.51 -13.76
N ALA A 72 5.16 3.38 -13.06
CA ALA A 72 4.22 3.17 -11.97
C ALA A 72 4.67 3.93 -10.71
N GLU A 73 3.75 4.71 -10.18
CA GLU A 73 3.79 5.38 -8.89
C GLU A 73 2.82 4.68 -7.94
N LEU A 74 3.35 4.11 -6.85
CA LEU A 74 2.58 3.35 -5.88
C LEU A 74 2.23 4.28 -4.71
N ASN A 75 1.03 4.86 -4.75
CA ASN A 75 0.55 5.75 -3.70
C ASN A 75 -0.12 4.95 -2.58
N PHE A 76 0.48 4.98 -1.39
CA PHE A 76 0.00 4.28 -0.22
C PHE A 76 -0.76 5.20 0.74
N TYR A 77 -1.79 4.64 1.36
CA TYR A 77 -2.56 5.30 2.42
C TYR A 77 -3.19 4.26 3.34
N PHE A 78 -3.45 4.62 4.59
CA PHE A 78 -4.24 3.79 5.49
C PHE A 78 -5.73 4.08 5.34
N ILE A 79 -6.55 3.05 5.49
CA ILE A 79 -8.00 3.19 5.74
C ILE A 79 -8.27 2.53 7.09
N ARG A 80 -8.80 3.30 8.04
CA ARG A 80 -8.96 2.85 9.44
C ARG A 80 -10.21 3.43 10.08
N PRO A 81 -10.75 2.79 11.13
CA PRO A 81 -11.91 3.32 11.84
C PRO A 81 -11.60 4.68 12.47
N ASN A 82 -12.53 5.61 12.31
CA ASN A 82 -12.51 6.90 13.01
C ASN A 82 -13.35 6.81 14.30
N LEU A 83 -13.27 7.85 15.14
CA LEU A 83 -13.98 7.91 16.42
C LEU A 83 -15.52 7.98 16.25
N GLU A 84 -15.99 8.38 15.07
CA GLU A 84 -17.42 8.53 14.74
C GLU A 84 -18.05 7.24 14.20
N GLY A 85 -17.31 6.13 14.20
CA GLY A 85 -17.78 4.84 13.68
C GLY A 85 -17.72 4.70 12.14
N GLY A 86 -17.14 5.69 11.46
CA GLY A 86 -16.81 5.66 10.05
C GLY A 86 -15.42 5.10 9.76
N LEU A 87 -15.02 5.14 8.49
CA LEU A 87 -13.66 4.86 8.04
C LEU A 87 -13.03 6.18 7.57
N GLU A 88 -11.82 6.48 8.03
CA GLU A 88 -11.01 7.59 7.56
C GLU A 88 -9.85 7.10 6.71
N ARG A 89 -9.44 7.93 5.74
CA ARG A 89 -8.21 7.75 4.98
C ARG A 89 -7.10 8.61 5.57
N LYS A 90 -5.90 8.05 5.68
CA LYS A 90 -4.69 8.77 6.06
C LYS A 90 -3.59 8.50 5.05
N ASP A 91 -3.23 9.51 4.27
CA ASP A 91 -2.18 9.39 3.27
C ASP A 91 -0.80 9.14 3.89
N ILE A 92 -0.01 8.29 3.24
CA ILE A 92 1.36 7.95 3.60
C ILE A 92 2.32 8.57 2.59
N GLY A 93 2.05 8.35 1.31
CA GLY A 93 2.81 8.91 0.20
C GLY A 93 3.18 7.85 -0.84
N THR A 94 4.07 8.24 -1.75
CA THR A 94 4.34 7.46 -2.97
C THR A 94 5.67 6.72 -2.90
N VAL A 95 5.64 5.44 -3.25
CA VAL A 95 6.84 4.65 -3.59
C VAL A 95 6.96 4.61 -5.12
N ASN A 96 8.12 5.01 -5.63
CA ASN A 96 8.38 4.97 -7.07
C ASN A 96 9.16 3.71 -7.45
N THR A 97 8.92 3.21 -8.65
CA THR A 97 9.65 2.02 -9.13
C THR A 97 11.14 2.31 -9.36
N ILE A 98 11.46 3.50 -9.90
CA ILE A 98 12.82 3.88 -10.33
C ILE A 98 13.59 4.59 -9.22
N LYS A 99 13.02 5.66 -8.63
CA LYS A 99 13.71 6.53 -7.66
C LYS A 99 13.25 6.20 -6.25
N ARG A 100 14.18 6.02 -5.32
CA ARG A 100 13.84 5.88 -3.89
C ARG A 100 13.50 7.25 -3.30
N GLY A 101 12.39 7.33 -2.59
CA GLY A 101 11.97 8.48 -1.79
C GLY A 101 12.06 8.19 -0.29
N GLU A 102 11.64 9.15 0.53
CA GLU A 102 11.62 8.98 2.00
C GLU A 102 10.65 7.89 2.44
N VAL A 103 9.51 7.75 1.74
CA VAL A 103 8.47 6.75 2.01
C VAL A 103 9.02 5.33 1.91
N ASP A 104 9.94 5.05 0.99
CA ASP A 104 10.57 3.74 0.82
C ASP A 104 11.17 3.19 2.12
N PHE A 105 11.66 4.08 3.01
CA PHE A 105 12.32 3.70 4.27
C PHE A 105 11.38 3.74 5.48
N MET A 106 10.16 4.27 5.31
CA MET A 106 9.17 4.28 6.38
C MET A 106 8.69 2.86 6.67
N THR A 107 8.39 2.58 7.93
CA THR A 107 7.88 1.28 8.39
C THR A 107 6.45 1.38 8.89
N LEU A 108 5.73 0.26 8.88
CA LEU A 108 4.39 0.17 9.48
C LEU A 108 4.38 0.65 10.94
N ASN A 109 5.41 0.30 11.71
CA ASN A 109 5.54 0.71 13.12
C ASN A 109 5.72 2.23 13.27
N GLN A 110 6.55 2.85 12.42
CA GLN A 110 6.76 4.30 12.45
C GLN A 110 5.47 5.08 12.17
N LEU A 111 4.62 4.55 11.30
CA LEU A 111 3.33 5.15 10.96
C LEU A 111 2.18 4.71 11.88
N ARG A 112 2.49 3.93 12.93
CA ARG A 112 1.57 3.44 13.96
C ARG A 112 0.45 2.55 13.41
N PHE A 113 0.78 1.68 12.46
CA PHE A 113 -0.14 0.65 11.99
C PHE A 113 -0.61 -0.25 13.15
N VAL A 114 -1.93 -0.48 13.21
CA VAL A 114 -2.58 -1.38 14.16
C VAL A 114 -3.26 -2.51 13.38
N THR A 115 -3.27 -3.72 13.95
CA THR A 115 -3.99 -4.84 13.36
C THR A 115 -5.48 -4.50 13.26
N GLY A 116 -6.02 -4.54 12.06
CA GLY A 116 -7.38 -4.07 11.75
C GLY A 116 -7.41 -2.85 10.84
N ASP A 117 -6.31 -2.10 10.76
CA ASP A 117 -6.12 -1.09 9.73
C ASP A 117 -5.98 -1.77 8.36
N TYR A 118 -6.56 -1.15 7.33
CA TYR A 118 -6.38 -1.54 5.94
C TYR A 118 -5.29 -0.69 5.30
N LEU A 119 -4.52 -1.29 4.39
CA LEU A 119 -3.63 -0.56 3.51
C LEU A 119 -4.30 -0.40 2.16
N GLY A 120 -4.42 0.84 1.70
CA GLY A 120 -4.83 1.18 0.36
C GLY A 120 -3.62 1.47 -0.53
N LEU A 121 -3.73 1.07 -1.79
CA LEU A 121 -2.76 1.34 -2.85
C LEU A 121 -3.48 1.87 -4.09
N THR A 122 -3.11 3.06 -4.53
CA THR A 122 -3.44 3.52 -5.88
C THR A 122 -2.19 3.47 -6.74
N ILE A 123 -2.27 2.76 -7.85
CA ILE A 123 -1.21 2.71 -8.86
C ILE A 123 -1.52 3.79 -9.89
N LYS A 124 -0.66 4.79 -10.01
CA LYS A 124 -0.75 5.82 -11.04
C LYS A 124 0.35 5.64 -12.07
N TYR A 125 0.05 5.89 -13.34
CA TYR A 125 1.01 5.83 -14.43
C TYR A 125 1.39 7.23 -14.89
N THR A 126 2.60 7.67 -14.54
CA THR A 126 3.09 8.99 -14.96
C THR A 126 3.62 8.93 -16.39
N TRP A 127 2.96 9.61 -17.32
CA TRP A 127 3.43 9.75 -18.69
C TRP A 127 4.61 10.71 -18.72
N ASN A 128 5.81 10.23 -19.03
CA ASN A 128 6.99 11.09 -19.18
C ASN A 128 7.23 11.36 -20.67
N ASN A 129 6.65 12.48 -21.15
CA ASN A 129 6.93 13.18 -22.42
C ASN A 129 6.81 12.38 -23.73
N LEU A 130 5.95 12.88 -24.63
CA LEU A 130 5.90 12.84 -26.10
C LEU A 130 6.23 11.54 -26.87
N LYS A 131 7.05 10.60 -26.40
CA LYS A 131 7.39 9.35 -27.09
C LYS A 131 6.27 8.30 -26.99
N ASP A 132 5.47 8.33 -25.91
CA ASP A 132 4.35 7.42 -25.73
C ASP A 132 3.12 7.80 -26.60
N LEU A 133 3.02 9.07 -27.03
CA LEU A 133 1.96 9.54 -27.96
C LEU A 133 2.23 9.20 -29.43
N TYR A 134 3.46 8.77 -29.77
CA TYR A 134 3.90 8.50 -31.15
C TYR A 134 4.53 7.12 -31.33
N SER A 135 4.46 6.24 -30.33
CA SER A 135 4.84 4.83 -30.52
C SER A 135 3.64 4.05 -31.07
N VAL A 136 3.46 4.23 -32.39
CA VAL A 136 2.70 3.45 -33.39
C VAL A 136 1.45 2.71 -32.93
#